data_AF-A0A3D0ZT37-F1
#
_entry.id   AF-A0A3D0ZT37-F1
#
_cell.length_a   1.000
_cell.length_b   1.000
_cell.length_c   1.000
_cell.angle_alpha   90.00
_cell.angle_beta   90.00
_cell.angle_gamma   90.00
#
_symmetry.space_group_name_H-M   'P 1'
#
loop_
_entity.id
_entity.type
_entity.pdbx_description
1 polymer ?
#
loop_
_entity_poly.entity_id
_entity_poly.type
_entity_poly.pdbx_seq_one_letter_code
_entity_poly.pdbx_strand_id
1 'polypeptide(L)'
;MPDHRYQYLLSVLNSNNYEPTEETKKSHDEILKYVKSISELPEMNKLWEKELKELALSLEFYGEPIETITKLFKTYFDFEPKTNHFYVTRNWDKSGMCIPAKNAFYIIASWNSPKPNIRNIIHEIIHAYIDEIELPVSENIKATINNLPEEVFSNYKKAHTVVYESLVRALVVYLSRKDKDIEDQKFSEDDIALQLPEKYLQKLEADSPNIISKEYLSNLTI
;
A
#
# COMPACT_ATOMS: atom_id res chain seq x y z
N MET A 1 -20.40 -14.55 1.09
CA MET A 1 -19.09 -14.61 0.38
C MET A 1 -18.37 -15.87 0.85
N PRO A 2 -17.56 -16.52 -0.01
CA PRO A 2 -16.68 -17.60 0.44
C PRO A 2 -15.68 -17.05 1.47
N ASP A 3 -15.31 -17.86 2.45
CA ASP A 3 -14.33 -17.48 3.47
C ASP A 3 -12.93 -17.53 2.88
N HIS A 4 -12.38 -16.37 2.54
CA HIS A 4 -11.03 -16.22 1.96
C HIS A 4 -9.95 -15.96 3.02
N ARG A 5 -10.29 -16.00 4.32
CA ARG A 5 -9.35 -15.67 5.41
C ARG A 5 -8.12 -16.58 5.45
N TYR A 6 -8.26 -17.82 4.97
CA TYR A 6 -7.16 -18.79 4.87
C TYR A 6 -6.01 -18.32 3.97
N GLN A 7 -6.27 -17.44 3.00
CA GLN A 7 -5.24 -16.95 2.08
C GLN A 7 -4.20 -16.07 2.81
N TYR A 8 -4.54 -15.54 3.98
CA TYR A 8 -3.69 -14.68 4.79
C TYR A 8 -2.94 -15.45 5.88
N LEU A 9 -3.01 -16.79 5.91
CA LEU A 9 -2.34 -17.61 6.92
C LEU A 9 -0.81 -17.49 6.88
N LEU A 10 -0.19 -17.13 5.76
CA LEU A 10 1.25 -16.85 5.73
C LEU A 10 1.62 -15.52 6.40
N SER A 11 0.67 -14.60 6.57
CA SER A 11 0.88 -13.39 7.38
C SER A 11 1.06 -13.69 8.87
N VAL A 12 0.59 -14.86 9.33
CA VAL A 12 0.74 -15.43 10.70
C VAL A 12 2.21 -15.65 11.07
N LEU A 13 3.11 -15.71 10.09
CA LEU A 13 4.47 -16.22 10.31
C LEU A 13 5.48 -15.11 10.59
N ASN A 14 5.26 -13.88 10.16
CA ASN A 14 6.27 -12.82 10.30
C ASN A 14 6.07 -11.90 11.51
N SER A 15 5.10 -12.15 12.39
CA SER A 15 4.88 -11.32 13.58
C SER A 15 4.07 -12.03 14.66
N ASN A 16 4.12 -11.51 15.89
CA ASN A 16 3.29 -11.95 17.00
C ASN A 16 2.18 -10.94 17.35
N ASN A 17 2.10 -9.82 16.61
CA ASN A 17 1.24 -8.69 16.94
C ASN A 17 0.22 -8.41 15.82
N TYR A 18 -0.92 -9.08 15.92
CA TYR A 18 -2.07 -8.96 15.03
C TYR A 18 -3.18 -8.10 15.63
N GLU A 19 -2.87 -7.22 16.59
CA GLU A 19 -3.89 -6.37 17.20
C GLU A 19 -4.42 -5.35 16.18
N PRO A 20 -5.74 -5.35 15.89
CA PRO A 20 -6.36 -4.36 15.02
C PRO A 20 -6.35 -2.97 15.68
N THR A 21 -6.54 -1.94 14.87
CA THR A 21 -6.76 -0.55 15.30
C THR A 21 -8.17 -0.10 14.93
N GLU A 22 -8.56 1.11 15.32
CA GLU A 22 -9.81 1.74 14.86
C GLU A 22 -9.83 1.96 13.33
N GLU A 23 -8.66 2.04 12.69
CA GLU A 23 -8.47 2.21 11.25
C GLU A 23 -8.51 0.86 10.49
N THR A 24 -8.38 -0.27 11.20
CA THR A 24 -8.45 -1.60 10.60
C THR A 24 -9.88 -1.90 10.13
N LYS A 25 -10.08 -2.06 8.81
CA LYS A 25 -11.37 -2.46 8.22
C LYS A 25 -11.92 -3.71 8.90
N LYS A 26 -13.23 -3.79 9.13
CA LYS A 26 -13.89 -4.94 9.79
C LYS A 26 -13.51 -6.30 9.17
N SER A 27 -13.42 -6.38 7.85
CA SER A 27 -12.98 -7.60 7.15
C SER A 27 -11.53 -7.97 7.48
N HIS A 28 -10.65 -7.00 7.68
CA HIS A 28 -9.26 -7.22 8.08
C HIS A 28 -9.15 -7.60 9.55
N ASP A 29 -9.96 -7.00 10.44
CA ASP A 29 -10.06 -7.40 11.84
C ASP A 29 -10.47 -8.89 11.97
N GLU A 30 -11.46 -9.32 11.19
CA GLU A 30 -11.87 -10.73 11.14
C GLU A 30 -10.73 -11.65 10.64
N ILE A 31 -9.91 -11.19 9.68
CA ILE A 31 -8.71 -11.91 9.23
C ILE A 31 -7.67 -11.98 10.35
N LEU A 32 -7.34 -10.86 10.99
CA LEU A 32 -6.34 -10.77 12.05
C LEU A 32 -6.72 -11.62 13.27
N LYS A 33 -7.99 -11.58 13.69
CA LYS A 33 -8.52 -12.43 14.76
C LYS A 33 -8.44 -13.92 14.41
N TYR A 34 -8.82 -14.28 13.19
CA TYR A 34 -8.73 -15.66 12.70
C TYR A 34 -7.28 -16.14 12.71
N VAL A 35 -6.36 -15.36 12.13
CA VAL A 35 -4.91 -15.59 12.12
C VAL A 35 -4.37 -15.80 13.53
N LYS A 36 -4.69 -14.91 14.48
CA LYS A 36 -4.28 -15.03 15.89
C LYS A 36 -4.82 -16.30 16.55
N SER A 37 -6.09 -16.64 16.31
CA SER A 37 -6.69 -17.82 16.95
C SER A 37 -6.04 -19.15 16.53
N ILE A 38 -5.52 -19.23 15.30
CA ILE A 38 -4.85 -20.43 14.79
C ILE A 38 -3.38 -20.46 15.23
N SER A 39 -2.72 -19.30 15.36
CA SER A 39 -1.32 -19.24 15.79
C SER A 39 -1.10 -19.73 17.21
N GLU A 40 -2.14 -19.70 18.05
CA GLU A 40 -2.12 -20.15 19.44
C GLU A 40 -2.30 -21.69 19.58
N LEU A 41 -2.64 -22.42 18.51
CA LEU A 41 -2.83 -23.87 18.53
C LEU A 41 -1.49 -24.62 18.57
N PRO A 42 -1.22 -25.48 19.58
CA PRO A 42 0.05 -26.19 19.72
C PRO A 42 0.45 -27.06 18.52
N GLU A 43 -0.55 -27.66 17.85
CA GLU A 43 -0.37 -28.50 16.67
C GLU A 43 0.18 -27.73 15.47
N MET A 44 -0.06 -26.42 15.44
CA MET A 44 0.36 -25.57 14.34
C MET A 44 1.85 -25.21 14.44
N ASN A 45 2.50 -25.32 15.60
CA ASN A 45 3.90 -24.96 15.80
C ASN A 45 4.85 -25.63 14.79
N LYS A 46 4.69 -26.94 14.55
CA LYS A 46 5.54 -27.68 13.59
C LYS A 46 5.25 -27.31 12.14
N LEU A 47 4.00 -27.01 11.82
CA LEU A 47 3.62 -26.52 10.49
C LEU A 47 4.22 -25.13 10.27
N TRP A 48 4.16 -24.27 11.28
CA TRP A 48 4.73 -22.93 11.25
C TRP A 48 6.22 -22.92 11.01
N GLU A 49 7.00 -23.78 11.65
CA GLU A 49 8.44 -23.87 11.36
C GLU A 49 8.75 -24.16 9.88
N LYS A 50 7.97 -25.06 9.27
CA LYS A 50 8.12 -25.40 7.85
C LYS A 50 7.68 -24.22 6.96
N GLU A 51 6.50 -23.69 7.19
CA GLU A 51 5.95 -22.58 6.39
C GLU A 51 6.77 -21.30 6.55
N LEU A 52 7.35 -21.04 7.72
CA LEU A 52 8.29 -19.94 7.99
C LEU A 52 9.51 -20.01 7.08
N LYS A 53 10.07 -21.21 6.96
CA LYS A 53 11.24 -21.45 6.12
C LYS A 53 10.90 -21.25 4.64
N GLU A 54 9.75 -21.76 4.19
CA GLU A 54 9.28 -21.57 2.82
C GLU A 54 8.98 -20.09 2.52
N LEU A 55 8.35 -19.39 3.47
CA LEU A 55 8.09 -17.96 3.37
C LEU A 55 9.41 -17.17 3.30
N ALA A 56 10.36 -17.43 4.19
CA ALA A 56 11.66 -16.75 4.20
C ALA A 56 12.41 -16.92 2.87
N LEU A 57 12.44 -18.15 2.32
CA LEU A 57 13.02 -18.42 0.99
C LEU A 57 12.27 -17.66 -0.11
N SER A 58 10.94 -17.62 -0.04
CA SER A 58 10.13 -16.88 -1.02
C SER A 58 10.34 -15.36 -0.94
N LEU A 59 10.79 -14.84 0.20
CA LEU A 59 11.02 -13.42 0.44
C LEU A 59 12.51 -13.02 0.33
N GLU A 60 13.40 -13.96 0.00
CA GLU A 60 14.85 -13.72 -0.07
C GLU A 60 15.20 -12.53 -0.99
N PHE A 61 14.46 -12.36 -2.09
CA PHE A 61 14.66 -11.26 -3.05
C PHE A 61 13.92 -9.96 -2.70
N TYR A 62 13.21 -9.90 -1.58
CA TYR A 62 12.47 -8.70 -1.17
C TYR A 62 13.29 -7.76 -0.30
N GLY A 63 14.33 -8.25 0.39
CA GLY A 63 15.11 -7.47 1.35
C GLY A 63 15.70 -6.18 0.76
N GLU A 64 16.53 -6.31 -0.28
CA GLU A 64 17.17 -5.16 -0.94
C GLU A 64 16.13 -4.16 -1.50
N PRO A 65 15.08 -4.58 -2.24
CA PRO A 65 14.02 -3.68 -2.67
C PRO A 65 13.31 -2.92 -1.54
N ILE A 66 12.99 -3.58 -0.43
CA ILE A 66 12.38 -2.92 0.73
C ILE A 66 13.32 -1.87 1.31
N GLU A 67 14.62 -2.17 1.42
CA GLU A 67 15.61 -1.22 1.92
C GLU A 67 15.75 -0.01 0.99
N THR A 68 15.83 -0.22 -0.32
CA THR A 68 15.89 0.84 -1.33
C THR A 68 14.65 1.73 -1.26
N ILE A 69 13.47 1.14 -1.22
CA ILE A 69 12.22 1.90 -1.08
C ILE A 69 12.17 2.63 0.26
N THR A 70 12.56 2.02 1.37
CA THR A 70 12.56 2.69 2.67
C THR A 70 13.50 3.91 2.68
N LYS A 71 14.66 3.82 2.03
CA LYS A 71 15.59 4.95 1.85
C LYS A 71 14.99 6.05 0.97
N LEU A 72 14.30 5.68 -0.12
CA LEU A 72 13.57 6.62 -0.97
C LEU A 72 12.60 7.47 -0.14
N PHE A 73 11.75 6.84 0.68
CA PHE A 73 10.78 7.58 1.50
C PHE A 73 11.45 8.48 2.54
N LYS A 74 12.50 7.99 3.23
CA LYS A 74 13.28 8.81 4.17
C LYS A 74 14.00 10.00 3.52
N THR A 75 14.28 9.91 2.22
CA THR A 75 14.93 10.98 1.46
C THR A 75 13.94 12.04 1.00
N TYR A 76 12.74 11.62 0.58
CA TYR A 76 11.77 12.49 -0.07
C TYR A 76 10.59 12.91 0.79
N PHE A 77 10.44 12.39 2.01
CA PHE A 77 9.40 12.82 2.97
C PHE A 77 10.02 13.35 4.26
N ASP A 78 9.47 14.42 4.84
CA ASP A 78 9.90 14.98 6.15
C ASP A 78 9.06 14.50 7.34
N PHE A 79 8.15 13.56 7.11
CA PHE A 79 7.30 12.97 8.12
C PHE A 79 7.33 11.45 8.02
N GLU A 80 7.01 10.78 9.13
CA GLU A 80 6.87 9.33 9.18
C GLU A 80 5.40 8.94 9.41
N PRO A 81 4.98 7.74 8.96
CA PRO A 81 3.70 7.16 9.32
C PRO A 81 3.62 6.89 10.82
N LYS A 82 2.41 6.72 11.37
CA LYS A 82 2.19 6.35 12.78
C LYS A 82 2.98 5.11 13.22
N THR A 83 3.17 4.15 12.32
CA THR A 83 4.09 3.02 12.52
C THR A 83 5.04 2.87 11.34
N ASN A 84 6.33 2.75 11.65
CA ASN A 84 7.44 2.56 10.71
C ASN A 84 7.92 1.10 10.63
N HIS A 85 7.20 0.16 11.24
CA HIS A 85 7.53 -1.26 11.17
C HIS A 85 6.76 -1.90 10.03
N PHE A 86 7.46 -2.22 8.94
CA PHE A 86 6.89 -2.89 7.78
C PHE A 86 7.28 -4.36 7.78
N TYR A 87 6.27 -5.24 7.79
CA TYR A 87 6.47 -6.67 7.57
C TYR A 87 6.02 -7.01 6.16
N VAL A 88 6.94 -7.52 5.35
CA VAL A 88 6.55 -8.11 4.08
C VAL A 88 6.22 -9.58 4.29
N THR A 89 5.08 -10.00 3.78
CA THR A 89 4.61 -11.38 3.81
C THR A 89 3.97 -11.73 2.48
N ARG A 90 3.49 -12.96 2.32
CA ARG A 90 2.73 -13.38 1.15
C ARG A 90 1.31 -13.77 1.55
N ASN A 91 0.36 -13.65 0.63
CA ASN A 91 -0.88 -14.41 0.71
C ASN A 91 -0.86 -15.54 -0.32
N TRP A 92 -1.75 -16.51 -0.18
CA TRP A 92 -2.00 -17.53 -1.20
C TRP A 92 -2.91 -17.05 -2.35
N ASP A 93 -3.29 -15.76 -2.35
CA ASP A 93 -4.12 -15.17 -3.39
C ASP A 93 -3.28 -14.47 -4.47
N LYS A 94 -3.97 -13.96 -5.50
CA LYS A 94 -3.34 -13.28 -6.63
C LYS A 94 -3.04 -11.80 -6.35
N SER A 95 -3.77 -11.13 -5.47
CA SER A 95 -3.66 -9.70 -5.23
C SER A 95 -2.79 -9.37 -4.02
N GLY A 96 -2.00 -8.31 -4.12
CA GLY A 96 -1.31 -7.73 -2.97
C GLY A 96 -2.26 -6.87 -2.12
N MET A 97 -1.89 -6.61 -0.86
CA MET A 97 -2.59 -5.65 0.00
C MET A 97 -1.72 -5.15 1.15
N CYS A 98 -2.09 -4.00 1.73
CA CYS A 98 -1.58 -3.55 3.02
C CYS A 98 -2.62 -3.74 4.14
N ILE A 99 -2.19 -4.28 5.28
CA ILE A 99 -3.00 -4.36 6.49
C ILE A 99 -2.33 -3.54 7.61
N PRO A 100 -2.94 -2.42 8.05
CA PRO A 100 -2.51 -1.72 9.25
C PRO A 100 -2.87 -2.54 10.49
N ALA A 101 -1.87 -2.75 11.35
CA ALA A 101 -2.01 -3.25 12.71
C ALA A 101 -1.45 -2.22 13.70
N LYS A 102 -1.73 -2.41 14.98
CA LYS A 102 -1.42 -1.45 16.05
C LYS A 102 0.01 -0.90 16.02
N ASN A 103 0.98 -1.76 15.77
CA ASN A 103 2.40 -1.41 15.79
C ASN A 103 3.12 -1.69 14.47
N ALA A 104 2.44 -2.10 13.40
CA ALA A 104 3.08 -2.46 12.13
C ALA A 104 2.15 -2.38 10.92
N PHE A 105 2.73 -2.23 9.74
CA PHE A 105 2.04 -2.43 8.46
C PHE A 105 2.49 -3.75 7.83
N TYR A 106 1.54 -4.59 7.45
CA TYR A 106 1.83 -5.83 6.71
C TYR A 106 1.63 -5.59 5.22
N ILE A 107 2.72 -5.63 4.45
CA ILE A 107 2.69 -5.61 2.98
C ILE A 107 2.61 -7.06 2.52
N ILE A 108 1.47 -7.43 1.95
CA ILE A 108 1.16 -8.79 1.54
C ILE A 108 1.39 -8.88 0.03
N ALA A 109 2.40 -9.63 -0.39
CA ALA A 109 2.68 -9.91 -1.79
C ALA A 109 1.92 -11.15 -2.28
N SER A 110 1.62 -11.18 -3.58
CA SER A 110 1.00 -12.34 -4.25
C SER A 110 1.91 -13.58 -4.25
N TRP A 111 1.36 -14.76 -3.95
CA TRP A 111 2.14 -16.02 -3.93
C TRP A 111 2.85 -16.32 -5.25
N ASN A 112 2.21 -15.99 -6.37
CA ASN A 112 2.63 -16.45 -7.70
C ASN A 112 3.75 -15.62 -8.34
N SER A 113 4.22 -14.55 -7.68
CA SER A 113 5.34 -13.75 -8.18
C SER A 113 6.65 -14.09 -7.47
N PRO A 114 7.67 -14.59 -8.18
CA PRO A 114 8.99 -14.81 -7.59
C PRO A 114 9.73 -13.48 -7.33
N LYS A 115 9.34 -12.39 -8.00
CA LYS A 115 9.96 -11.07 -7.85
C LYS A 115 9.05 -10.09 -7.09
N PRO A 116 9.62 -9.15 -6.32
CA PRO A 116 8.85 -8.08 -5.69
C PRO A 116 8.19 -7.19 -6.74
N ASN A 117 6.91 -6.92 -6.53
CA ASN A 117 6.21 -5.89 -7.27
C ASN A 117 6.53 -4.53 -6.63
N ILE A 118 7.59 -3.89 -7.12
CA ILE A 118 8.12 -2.62 -6.61
C ILE A 118 7.02 -1.55 -6.57
N ARG A 119 6.25 -1.44 -7.66
CA ARG A 119 5.11 -0.52 -7.75
C ARG A 119 4.13 -0.71 -6.59
N ASN A 120 3.75 -1.95 -6.32
CA ASN A 120 2.80 -2.27 -5.25
C ASN A 120 3.40 -1.93 -3.87
N ILE A 121 4.67 -2.24 -3.64
CA ILE A 121 5.33 -1.93 -2.36
C ILE A 121 5.33 -0.41 -2.13
N ILE A 122 5.72 0.39 -3.13
CA ILE A 122 5.68 1.85 -3.03
C ILE A 122 4.26 2.35 -2.79
N HIS A 123 3.28 1.83 -3.54
CA HIS A 123 1.86 2.18 -3.41
C HIS A 123 1.34 1.98 -1.98
N GLU A 124 1.59 0.81 -1.40
CA GLU A 124 1.16 0.47 -0.04
C GLU A 124 1.87 1.31 1.03
N ILE A 125 3.16 1.63 0.86
CA ILE A 125 3.88 2.49 1.80
C ILE A 125 3.39 3.93 1.70
N ILE A 126 3.06 4.45 0.51
CA ILE A 126 2.45 5.79 0.37
C ILE A 126 1.16 5.86 1.17
N HIS A 127 0.28 4.85 1.08
CA HIS A 127 -0.94 4.82 1.88
C HIS A 127 -0.66 4.99 3.38
N ALA A 128 0.34 4.29 3.91
CA ALA A 128 0.73 4.44 5.32
C ALA A 128 1.17 5.86 5.67
N TYR A 129 1.87 6.55 4.77
CA TYR A 129 2.33 7.93 4.98
C TYR A 129 1.17 8.93 4.95
N ILE A 130 0.28 8.81 3.96
CA ILE A 130 -0.69 9.88 3.68
C ILE A 130 -2.08 9.68 4.31
N ASP A 131 -2.29 8.57 5.04
CA ASP A 131 -3.61 8.21 5.62
C ASP A 131 -4.22 9.32 6.51
N GLU A 132 -3.36 10.08 7.21
CA GLU A 132 -3.80 11.17 8.10
C GLU A 132 -3.89 12.54 7.42
N ILE A 133 -3.58 12.62 6.14
CA ILE A 133 -3.49 13.90 5.43
C ILE A 133 -4.85 14.20 4.80
N GLU A 134 -5.46 15.31 5.21
CA GLU A 134 -6.67 15.81 4.57
C GLU A 134 -6.31 16.41 3.20
N LEU A 135 -6.71 15.72 2.13
CA LEU A 135 -6.43 16.16 0.77
C LEU A 135 -7.47 17.18 0.30
N PRO A 136 -7.05 18.29 -0.32
CA PRO A 136 -7.96 19.32 -0.78
C PRO A 136 -8.81 18.82 -1.95
N VAL A 137 -10.12 19.07 -1.91
CA VAL A 137 -11.07 18.74 -2.98
C VAL A 137 -11.60 20.03 -3.61
N SER A 138 -10.86 20.55 -4.59
CA SER A 138 -11.22 21.75 -5.36
C SER A 138 -12.46 21.51 -6.25
N GLU A 139 -13.10 22.58 -6.71
CA GLU A 139 -14.21 22.47 -7.68
C GLU A 139 -13.79 21.79 -8.99
N ASN A 140 -12.54 21.98 -9.43
CA ASN A 140 -11.98 21.30 -10.60
C ASN A 140 -11.86 19.79 -10.40
N ILE A 141 -11.45 19.36 -9.20
CA ILE A 141 -11.41 17.94 -8.83
C ILE A 141 -12.83 17.36 -8.83
N LYS A 142 -13.79 18.05 -8.21
CA LYS A 142 -15.21 17.62 -8.22
C LYS A 142 -15.75 17.48 -9.64
N ALA A 143 -15.50 18.47 -10.50
CA ALA A 143 -15.91 18.44 -11.89
C ALA A 143 -15.28 17.27 -12.66
N THR A 144 -14.00 16.99 -12.42
CA THR A 144 -13.32 15.84 -13.04
C THR A 144 -13.97 14.52 -12.60
N ILE A 145 -14.20 14.34 -11.30
CA ILE A 145 -14.82 13.12 -10.74
C ILE A 145 -16.25 12.92 -11.27
N ASN A 146 -17.06 13.98 -11.32
CA ASN A 146 -18.43 13.92 -11.80
C ASN A 146 -18.55 13.56 -13.28
N ASN A 147 -17.47 13.77 -14.05
CA ASN A 147 -17.40 13.45 -15.48
C ASN A 147 -16.73 12.10 -15.76
N LEU A 148 -16.35 11.33 -14.72
CA LEU A 148 -15.81 9.98 -14.92
C LEU A 148 -16.91 9.03 -15.41
N PRO A 149 -16.58 8.08 -16.30
CA PRO A 149 -17.50 7.00 -16.65
C PRO A 149 -17.95 6.21 -15.41
N GLU A 150 -19.22 5.78 -15.37
CA GLU A 150 -19.79 5.06 -14.22
C GLU A 150 -19.02 3.77 -13.91
N GLU A 151 -18.57 3.06 -14.95
CA GLU A 151 -17.73 1.86 -14.87
C GLU A 151 -16.38 2.12 -14.17
N VAL A 152 -15.82 3.33 -14.32
CA VAL A 152 -14.59 3.74 -13.65
C VAL A 152 -14.88 4.16 -12.20
N PHE A 153 -15.89 5.02 -11.99
CA PHE A 153 -16.21 5.57 -10.67
C PHE A 153 -16.74 4.51 -9.69
N SER A 154 -17.54 3.57 -10.16
CA SER A 154 -18.18 2.54 -9.33
C SER A 154 -17.19 1.65 -8.57
N ASN A 155 -15.95 1.52 -9.06
CA ASN A 155 -14.87 0.81 -8.37
C ASN A 155 -14.43 1.50 -7.06
N TYR A 156 -14.59 2.81 -6.95
CA TYR A 156 -14.12 3.61 -5.81
C TYR A 156 -15.25 4.04 -4.87
N LYS A 157 -16.49 4.11 -5.38
CA LYS A 157 -17.74 4.39 -4.65
C LYS A 157 -17.84 5.77 -3.99
N LYS A 158 -16.74 6.44 -3.69
CA LYS A 158 -16.69 7.74 -3.00
C LYS A 158 -15.64 8.65 -3.65
N ALA A 159 -15.98 9.92 -3.80
CA ALA A 159 -15.09 10.92 -4.40
C ALA A 159 -13.75 11.06 -3.65
N HIS A 160 -13.76 11.06 -2.31
CA HIS A 160 -12.52 11.14 -1.54
C HIS A 160 -11.57 9.97 -1.85
N THR A 161 -12.10 8.76 -2.06
CA THR A 161 -11.30 7.58 -2.41
C THR A 161 -10.69 7.74 -3.79
N VAL A 162 -11.43 8.31 -4.76
CA VAL A 162 -10.88 8.64 -6.08
C VAL A 162 -9.71 9.62 -5.96
N VAL A 163 -9.86 10.69 -5.17
CA VAL A 163 -8.80 11.69 -4.95
C VAL A 163 -7.56 11.05 -4.33
N TYR A 164 -7.77 10.32 -3.23
CA TYR A 164 -6.71 9.68 -2.46
C TYR A 164 -5.92 8.68 -3.29
N GLU A 165 -6.61 7.72 -3.91
CA GLU A 165 -5.99 6.71 -4.78
C GLU A 165 -5.28 7.32 -6.00
N SER A 166 -5.80 8.45 -6.51
CA SER A 166 -5.16 9.13 -7.64
C SER A 166 -3.85 9.80 -7.25
N LEU A 167 -3.79 10.43 -6.08
CA LEU A 167 -2.55 10.99 -5.56
C LEU A 167 -1.51 9.89 -5.29
N VAL A 168 -1.93 8.77 -4.70
CA VAL A 168 -1.04 7.62 -4.44
C VAL A 168 -0.40 7.14 -5.73
N ARG A 169 -1.20 6.92 -6.78
CA ARG A 169 -0.72 6.51 -8.10
C ARG A 169 0.26 7.51 -8.71
N ALA A 170 -0.02 8.80 -8.59
CA ALA A 170 0.87 9.85 -9.07
C ALA A 170 2.21 9.84 -8.33
N LEU A 171 2.18 9.70 -7.00
CA LEU A 171 3.37 9.61 -6.16
C LEU A 171 4.20 8.37 -6.46
N VAL A 172 3.59 7.22 -6.77
CA VAL A 172 4.33 6.02 -7.20
C VAL A 172 5.20 6.33 -8.43
N VAL A 173 4.61 6.94 -9.46
CA VAL A 173 5.33 7.31 -10.69
C VAL A 173 6.38 8.36 -10.37
N TYR A 174 6.00 9.43 -9.67
CA TYR A 174 6.88 10.53 -9.32
C TYR A 174 8.13 10.06 -8.55
N LEU A 175 7.96 9.27 -7.49
CA LEU A 175 9.05 8.78 -6.66
C LEU A 175 9.94 7.78 -7.41
N SER A 176 9.36 6.92 -8.26
CA SER A 176 10.15 5.98 -9.05
C SER A 176 11.12 6.65 -10.02
N ARG A 177 10.86 7.91 -10.41
CA ARG A 177 11.74 8.71 -11.28
C ARG A 177 12.87 9.41 -10.52
N LYS A 178 12.82 9.43 -9.19
CA LYS A 178 13.76 10.17 -8.36
C LYS A 178 14.96 9.33 -7.92
N ASP A 179 14.83 8.01 -7.94
CA ASP A 179 15.90 7.08 -7.57
C ASP A 179 16.26 6.17 -8.73
N LYS A 180 17.55 6.11 -9.07
CA LYS A 180 18.09 5.31 -10.17
C LYS A 180 18.04 3.79 -9.92
N ASP A 181 17.94 3.39 -8.65
CA ASP A 181 17.92 1.99 -8.23
C ASP A 181 16.48 1.44 -8.25
N ILE A 182 15.50 2.27 -8.63
CA ILE A 182 14.10 1.93 -8.84
C ILE A 182 13.77 2.09 -10.32
N GLU A 183 13.16 1.06 -10.92
CA GLU A 183 12.68 1.15 -12.30
C GLU A 183 11.55 2.18 -12.42
N ASP A 184 11.61 3.05 -13.43
CA ASP A 184 10.56 4.05 -13.72
C ASP A 184 9.21 3.36 -13.95
N GLN A 185 8.23 3.76 -13.15
CA GLN A 185 6.88 3.21 -13.19
C GLN A 185 6.01 4.04 -14.14
N LYS A 186 5.11 3.37 -14.86
CA LYS A 186 4.18 4.01 -15.81
C LYS A 186 2.74 3.82 -15.36
N PHE A 187 1.86 4.75 -15.71
CA PHE A 187 0.42 4.57 -15.49
C PHE A 187 -0.13 3.38 -16.28
N SER A 188 -1.01 2.61 -15.66
CA SER A 188 -1.86 1.63 -16.34
C SER A 188 -3.03 2.32 -17.04
N GLU A 189 -3.76 1.57 -17.87
CA GLU A 189 -4.99 2.07 -18.49
C GLU A 189 -6.02 2.52 -17.44
N ASP A 190 -6.15 1.78 -16.33
CA ASP A 190 -7.04 2.13 -15.23
C ASP A 190 -6.64 3.44 -14.53
N ASP A 191 -5.34 3.70 -14.39
CA ASP A 191 -4.86 4.96 -13.81
C ASP A 191 -5.18 6.14 -14.73
N ILE A 192 -4.97 5.96 -16.04
CA ILE A 192 -5.26 6.99 -17.05
C ILE A 192 -6.76 7.27 -17.11
N ALA A 193 -7.60 6.23 -17.02
CA ALA A 193 -9.05 6.36 -17.03
C ALA A 193 -9.59 7.23 -15.88
N LEU A 194 -8.86 7.31 -14.75
CA LEU A 194 -9.22 8.19 -13.63
C LEU A 194 -8.90 9.67 -13.86
N GLN A 195 -8.07 9.99 -14.85
CA GLN A 195 -7.62 11.34 -15.25
C GLN A 195 -6.83 12.13 -14.19
N LEU A 196 -7.22 12.06 -12.92
CA LEU A 196 -6.57 12.73 -11.80
C LEU A 196 -5.12 12.28 -11.54
N PRO A 197 -4.72 11.00 -11.70
CA PRO A 197 -3.32 10.61 -11.48
C PRO A 197 -2.34 11.40 -12.35
N GLU A 198 -2.69 11.62 -13.63
CA GLU A 198 -1.85 12.41 -14.54
C GLU A 198 -1.78 13.87 -14.13
N LYS A 199 -2.90 14.47 -13.72
CA LYS A 199 -2.94 15.86 -13.25
C LYS A 199 -2.09 16.06 -11.98
N TYR A 200 -2.16 15.13 -11.03
CA TYR A 200 -1.31 15.15 -9.85
C TYR A 200 0.17 14.99 -10.19
N LEU A 201 0.50 14.06 -11.10
CA LEU A 201 1.88 13.89 -11.53
C LEU A 201 2.43 15.15 -12.20
N GLN A 202 1.68 15.76 -13.12
CA GLN A 202 2.06 17.02 -13.76
C GLN A 202 2.31 18.12 -12.73
N LYS A 203 1.48 18.20 -11.69
CA LYS A 203 1.65 19.17 -10.61
C LYS A 203 2.89 18.90 -9.76
N LEU A 204 3.14 17.64 -9.38
CA LEU A 204 4.34 17.22 -8.65
C LEU A 204 5.62 17.49 -9.45
N GLU A 205 5.58 17.29 -10.77
CA GLU A 205 6.70 17.58 -11.66
C GLU A 205 6.94 19.09 -11.85
N ALA A 206 5.87 19.88 -11.97
CA ALA A 206 5.95 21.32 -12.11
C ALA A 206 6.45 22.01 -10.83
N ASP A 207 5.94 21.58 -9.67
CA ASP A 207 6.38 22.10 -8.37
C ASP A 207 7.78 21.59 -8.01
N SER A 208 8.11 20.37 -8.46
CA SER A 208 9.36 19.66 -8.20
C SER A 208 9.84 19.80 -6.74
N PRO A 209 9.02 19.46 -5.73
CA PRO A 209 9.41 19.60 -4.34
C PRO A 209 10.70 18.81 -4.05
N ASN A 210 11.63 19.45 -3.34
CA ASN A 210 12.82 18.77 -2.84
C ASN A 210 12.46 17.72 -1.77
N ILE A 211 11.46 18.05 -0.94
CA ILE A 211 10.89 17.17 0.10
C ILE A 211 9.36 17.34 0.07
N ILE A 212 8.64 16.23 0.18
CA ILE A 212 7.19 16.14 0.27
C ILE A 212 6.80 16.20 1.75
N SER A 213 6.14 17.29 2.15
CA SER A 213 5.67 17.50 3.52
C SER A 213 4.16 17.30 3.66
N LYS A 214 3.67 17.09 4.90
CA LYS A 214 2.22 17.05 5.17
C LYS A 214 1.53 18.34 4.71
N GLU A 215 2.17 19.48 4.93
CA GLU A 215 1.66 20.79 4.51
C GLU A 215 1.60 20.91 2.99
N TYR A 216 2.63 20.45 2.27
CA TYR A 216 2.61 20.45 0.81
C TYR A 216 1.44 19.63 0.27
N LEU A 217 1.26 18.40 0.75
CA LEU A 217 0.18 17.51 0.31
C LEU A 217 -1.21 18.05 0.67
N SER A 218 -1.37 18.66 1.85
CA SER A 218 -2.64 19.26 2.30
C SER A 218 -3.03 20.49 1.48
N ASN A 219 -2.07 21.12 0.79
CA ASN A 219 -2.28 22.29 -0.06
C ASN A 219 -2.12 21.97 -1.56
N LEU A 220 -1.97 20.68 -1.92
CA LEU A 220 -1.73 20.26 -3.29
C LEU A 220 -3.01 20.36 -4.13
N THR A 221 -3.20 21.50 -4.79
CA THR A 221 -4.34 21.73 -5.67
C THR A 221 -4.00 21.51 -7.14
N ILE A 222 -4.90 20.85 -7.87
CA ILE A 222 -4.88 20.62 -9.33
C ILE A 222 -6.17 21.13 -10.00
#